data_AF-A0A6N8I095-F1
#
_entry.id   AF-A0A6N8I095-F1
#
_cell.length_a   1.000
_cell.length_b   1.000
_cell.length_c   1.000
_cell.angle_alpha   90.00
_cell.angle_beta   90.00
_cell.angle_gamma   90.00
#
_symmetry.space_group_name_H-M   'P 1'
#
loop_
_entity.id
_entity.type
_entity.pdbx_description
1 polymer ?
#
loop_
_entity_poly.entity_id
_entity_poly.type
_entity_poly.pdbx_seq_one_letter_code
_entity_poly.pdbx_strand_id
1 'polypeptide(L)'
;MVTGHKRGHLIRFIGGRWVYADSGRSITEERPCTRCGRMPTPEGYDACLGYIPGATSACCGHGIEKPYVIKGPDSHKDHPAGD
;
A
#
# COMPACT_ATOMS: atom_id res chain seq x y z
N MET A 1 10.80 16.79 4.17
CA MET A 1 10.68 15.81 3.06
C MET A 1 9.70 14.74 3.50
N VAL A 2 8.67 14.45 2.70
CA VAL A 2 7.67 13.43 3.06
C VAL A 2 8.12 12.07 2.53
N THR A 3 8.04 11.05 3.37
CA THR A 3 8.44 9.68 3.07
C THR A 3 7.32 8.71 3.38
N GLY A 4 7.35 7.54 2.74
CA GLY A 4 6.48 6.41 3.05
C GLY A 4 7.09 5.13 2.53
N HIS A 5 6.32 4.04 2.54
CA HIS A 5 6.75 2.79 1.94
C HIS A 5 5.69 2.22 1.01
N LYS A 6 6.13 1.59 -0.07
CA LYS A 6 5.28 0.83 -0.99
C LYS A 6 5.79 -0.59 -1.07
N ARG A 7 5.04 -1.54 -0.48
CA ARG A 7 5.44 -2.97 -0.36
C ARG A 7 6.86 -3.16 0.16
N GLY A 8 7.19 -2.37 1.19
CA GLY A 8 8.48 -2.38 1.86
C GLY A 8 9.63 -1.67 1.15
N HIS A 9 9.39 -0.99 0.01
CA HIS A 9 10.38 -0.09 -0.60
C HIS A 9 10.17 1.34 -0.09
N LEU A 10 11.25 2.02 0.31
CA LEU A 10 11.20 3.44 0.71
C LEU A 10 10.84 4.32 -0.49
N ILE A 11 9.83 5.19 -0.31
CA ILE A 11 9.40 6.17 -1.31
C ILE A 11 9.49 7.59 -0.75
N ARG A 12 9.77 8.55 -1.63
CA ARG A 12 9.91 9.98 -1.29
C ARG A 12 9.00 10.82 -2.19
N PHE A 13 8.41 11.87 -1.61
CA PHE A 13 7.66 12.85 -2.38
C PHE A 13 8.57 14.01 -2.80
N ILE A 14 8.84 14.13 -4.09
CA ILE A 14 9.77 15.12 -4.66
C ILE A 14 9.12 15.74 -5.90
N GLY A 15 8.97 17.07 -5.91
CA GLY A 15 8.45 17.80 -7.07
C GLY A 15 7.02 17.39 -7.46
N GLY A 16 6.15 17.13 -6.48
CA GLY A 16 4.74 16.78 -6.73
C GLY A 16 4.48 15.31 -7.06
N ARG A 17 5.50 14.45 -7.03
CA ARG A 17 5.39 13.02 -7.36
C ARG A 17 6.08 12.13 -6.35
N TRP A 18 5.57 10.91 -6.20
CA TRP A 18 6.20 9.86 -5.42
C TRP A 18 7.18 9.07 -6.29
N VAL A 19 8.39 8.88 -5.77
CA VAL A 19 9.45 8.09 -6.43
C VAL A 19 10.07 7.09 -5.45
N TYR A 20 10.60 5.98 -5.96
CA TYR A 20 11.42 5.08 -5.17
C TYR A 20 12.72 5.75 -4.78
N ALA A 21 13.09 5.65 -3.50
CA ALA A 21 14.24 6.36 -2.95
C ALA A 21 15.60 5.86 -3.48
N ASP A 22 15.66 4.61 -3.92
CA ASP A 22 16.87 3.94 -4.41
C ASP A 22 17.20 4.32 -5.86
N SER A 23 16.20 4.42 -6.74
CA SER A 23 16.40 4.63 -8.17
C SER A 23 15.87 5.98 -8.68
N GLY A 24 15.08 6.69 -7.89
CA GLY A 24 14.37 7.89 -8.34
C GLY A 24 13.27 7.64 -9.37
N ARG A 25 12.94 6.38 -9.68
CA ARG A 25 11.88 6.01 -10.63
C ARG A 25 10.49 6.17 -10.02
N SER A 26 9.50 6.39 -10.87
CA SER A 26 8.10 6.53 -10.46
C SER A 26 7.60 5.32 -9.68
N ILE A 27 6.76 5.54 -8.66
CA ILE A 27 6.10 4.46 -7.94
C ILE A 27 5.00 3.76 -8.76
N THR A 28 4.64 4.28 -9.93
CA THR A 28 3.73 3.60 -10.87
C THR A 28 4.33 2.32 -11.45
N GLU A 29 5.65 2.19 -11.39
CA GLU A 29 6.32 0.93 -11.69
C GLU A 29 6.18 -0.02 -10.51
N GLU A 30 5.49 -1.13 -10.74
CA GLU A 30 5.27 -2.12 -9.70
C GLU A 30 6.55 -2.91 -9.40
N ARG A 31 6.73 -3.26 -8.12
CA ARG A 31 7.90 -3.98 -7.60
C ARG A 31 7.45 -5.07 -6.63
N PRO A 32 8.19 -6.17 -6.52
CA PRO A 32 7.85 -7.21 -5.56
C PRO A 32 8.03 -6.68 -4.14
N CYS A 33 7.25 -7.21 -3.20
CA CYS A 33 7.44 -6.93 -1.79
C CYS A 33 8.86 -7.32 -1.35
N THR A 34 9.57 -6.44 -0.64
CA THR A 34 10.96 -6.69 -0.22
C THR A 34 11.11 -7.89 0.72
N ARG A 35 10.02 -8.34 1.37
CA ARG A 35 10.01 -9.51 2.26
C ARG A 35 9.34 -10.73 1.65
N CYS A 36 8.14 -10.58 1.08
CA CYS A 36 7.39 -11.69 0.50
C CYS A 36 7.99 -12.14 -0.87
N GLY A 37 8.70 -11.26 -1.58
CA GLY A 37 9.19 -11.50 -2.94
C GLY A 37 8.10 -11.53 -4.03
N ARG A 38 6.83 -11.31 -3.65
CA ARG A 38 5.67 -11.38 -4.56
C ARG A 38 5.37 -10.02 -5.16
N MET A 39 5.07 -10.00 -6.46
CA MET A 39 4.42 -8.87 -7.13
C MET A 39 3.01 -8.64 -6.58
N PRO A 40 2.42 -7.44 -6.76
CA PRO A 40 0.99 -7.25 -6.56
C PRO A 40 0.16 -8.30 -7.30
N THR A 41 -1.08 -8.51 -6.86
CA THR A 41 -2.03 -9.35 -7.62
C THR A 41 -2.26 -8.76 -9.02
N PRO A 42 -2.80 -9.53 -10.00
CA PRO A 42 -3.11 -9.00 -11.32
C PRO A 42 -4.00 -7.75 -11.31
N GLU A 43 -4.87 -7.62 -10.29
CA GLU A 43 -5.75 -6.48 -10.06
C GLU A 43 -5.03 -5.28 -9.38
N GLY A 44 -3.79 -5.47 -8.92
CA GLY A 44 -2.96 -4.45 -8.31
C GLY A 44 -2.94 -4.44 -6.77
N TYR A 45 -3.57 -5.41 -6.10
CA TYR A 45 -3.61 -5.47 -4.64
C TYR A 45 -2.29 -5.94 -4.02
N ASP A 46 -2.06 -5.62 -2.75
CA ASP A 46 -0.92 -6.17 -2.00
C ASP A 46 -1.07 -7.69 -1.91
N ALA A 47 -0.15 -8.46 -2.50
CA ALA A 47 -0.27 -9.90 -2.57
C ALA A 47 -0.15 -10.63 -1.21
N CYS A 48 0.32 -9.94 -0.16
CA CYS A 48 0.37 -10.52 1.18
C CYS A 48 -1.00 -10.33 1.91
N LEU A 49 -1.87 -9.43 1.44
CA LEU A 49 -3.22 -9.19 2.01
C LEU A 49 -4.38 -9.57 1.09
N GLY A 50 -4.21 -9.46 -0.23
CA GLY A 50 -5.28 -9.60 -1.22
C GLY A 50 -6.21 -8.38 -1.26
N TYR A 51 -7.43 -8.60 -1.76
CA TYR A 51 -8.47 -7.58 -1.83
C TYR A 51 -9.09 -7.33 -0.44
N ILE A 52 -9.23 -6.06 -0.07
CA ILE A 52 -9.93 -5.64 1.16
C ILE A 52 -11.07 -4.70 0.78
N PRO A 53 -12.34 -5.09 1.02
CA PRO A 53 -13.50 -4.24 0.70
C PRO A 53 -13.40 -2.86 1.37
N GLY A 54 -13.61 -1.82 0.57
CA GLY A 54 -13.59 -0.43 1.04
C GLY A 54 -12.20 0.15 1.34
N ALA A 55 -11.11 -0.63 1.20
CA ALA A 55 -9.76 -0.12 1.36
C ALA A 55 -9.33 0.71 0.14
N THR A 56 -8.79 1.90 0.39
CA THR A 56 -8.12 2.73 -0.63
C THR A 56 -6.61 2.52 -0.63
N SER A 57 -6.06 2.08 0.50
CA SER A 57 -4.67 1.65 0.63
C SER A 57 -4.54 0.65 1.76
N ALA A 58 -3.73 -0.39 1.57
CA ALA A 58 -3.40 -1.33 2.63
C ALA A 58 -2.00 -1.86 2.41
N CYS A 59 -1.30 -2.14 3.50
CA CYS A 59 -0.03 -2.86 3.47
C CYS A 59 0.08 -3.76 4.69
N CYS A 60 0.63 -4.97 4.48
CA CYS A 60 0.92 -5.91 5.56
C CYS A 60 2.02 -5.41 6.52
N GLY A 61 2.73 -4.33 6.18
CA GLY A 61 3.80 -3.75 6.99
C GLY A 61 5.08 -4.58 7.04
N HIS A 62 5.12 -5.76 6.40
CA HIS A 62 6.21 -6.71 6.54
C HIS A 62 7.59 -6.06 6.33
N GLY A 63 8.37 -6.07 7.42
CA GLY A 63 9.79 -5.73 7.44
C GLY A 63 10.11 -4.25 7.49
N ILE A 64 9.12 -3.36 7.61
CA ILE A 64 9.35 -1.92 7.49
C ILE A 64 8.48 -1.08 8.45
N GLU A 65 7.20 -1.41 8.60
CA GLU A 65 6.28 -0.63 9.43
C GLU A 65 5.17 -1.50 10.05
N LYS A 66 4.28 -0.89 10.85
CA LYS A 66 3.10 -1.58 11.35
C LYS A 66 2.10 -1.79 10.20
N PRO A 67 1.38 -2.93 10.16
CA PRO A 67 0.33 -3.14 9.17
C PRO A 67 -0.74 -2.05 9.27
N TYR A 68 -1.29 -1.64 8.13
CA TYR A 68 -2.34 -0.63 8.07
C TYR A 68 -3.35 -0.91 6.95
N VAL A 69 -4.57 -0.42 7.16
CA VAL A 69 -5.63 -0.36 6.16
C VAL A 69 -6.26 1.02 6.26
N ILE A 70 -6.19 1.78 5.17
CA ILE A 70 -6.87 3.06 5.00
C ILE A 70 -8.12 2.77 4.17
N LYS A 71 -9.28 3.14 4.71
CA LYS A 71 -10.55 2.97 4.01
C LYS A 71 -11.03 4.29 3.42
N GLY A 72 -11.83 4.19 2.36
CA GLY A 72 -12.46 5.35 1.72
C GLY A 72 -13.60 5.95 2.56
N PRO A 73 -14.03 7.17 2.25
CA PRO A 73 -15.08 7.88 3.00
C PRO A 73 -16.43 7.12 3.06
N ASP A 74 -16.74 6.27 2.06
CA ASP A 74 -17.99 5.50 2.01
C ASP A 74 -17.92 4.12 2.67
N SER A 75 -16.78 3.74 3.23
CA SER A 75 -16.53 2.40 3.77
C SER A 75 -17.24 2.07 5.09
N HIS A 76 -18.02 3.02 5.63
CA HIS A 76 -18.78 2.88 6.88
C HIS A 76 -20.25 2.46 6.67
N LYS A 77 -20.72 2.20 5.44
CA LYS A 77 -22.15 1.99 5.18
C LYS A 77 -22.71 0.61 5.50
N ASP A 78 -21.91 -0.37 5.87
CA ASP A 78 -22.42 -1.68 6.25
C ASP A 78 -21.83 -2.05 7.60
N HIS A 79 -22.63 -1.90 8.66
CA HIS A 79 -22.83 -2.81 9.80
C HIS A 79 -23.93 -2.16 10.67
N PRO A 80 -25.20 -2.59 10.62
CA PRO A 80 -26.09 -2.35 11.75
C PRO A 80 -25.42 -3.00 12.97
N ALA A 81 -25.29 -2.24 14.06
CA ALA A 81 -24.96 -2.82 15.36
C ALA A 81 -25.96 -3.95 15.61
N GLY A 82 -25.45 -5.18 15.68
CA GLY A 82 -26.26 -6.34 16.04
C GLY A 82 -26.80 -6.19 17.46
N ASP A 83 -28.03 -6.68 17.64
CA ASP A 83 -28.85 -6.67 18.86
C ASP A 83 -28.15 -7.26 20.11
#